data_AF-A0A1D6FIA6-F1
#
_entry.id   AF-A0A1D6FIA6-F1
#
_cell.length_a   1.000
_cell.length_b   1.000
_cell.length_c   1.000
_cell.angle_alpha   90.00
_cell.angle_beta   90.00
_cell.angle_gamma   90.00
#
_symmetry.space_group_name_H-M   'P 1'
#
loop_
_entity.id
_entity.type
_entity.pdbx_description
1 polymer ?
#
loop_
_entity_poly.entity_id
_entity_poly.type
_entity_poly.pdbx_seq_one_letter_code
_entity_poly.pdbx_strand_id
1 'polypeptide(L)'
;MLEVWREACVNAFKTMDRELGVQARVDCGFSGTTAVCAIKQGEDLVVANLGDSTAVLVTVSETGYLKAMQLTTDQKPNVPRESS
;
A
#
# COMPACT_ATOMS: atom_id res chain seq x y z
N MET A 1 -5.45 -16.31 7.84
CA MET A 1 -6.06 -15.29 6.95
C MET A 1 -5.10 -14.15 6.65
N LEU A 2 -4.47 -13.55 7.66
CA LEU A 2 -3.49 -12.48 7.47
C LEU A 2 -2.31 -12.87 6.55
N GLU A 3 -1.73 -14.06 6.72
CA GLU A 3 -0.64 -14.54 5.85
C GLU A 3 -1.07 -14.73 4.39
N VAL A 4 -2.30 -15.18 4.15
CA VAL A 4 -2.85 -15.33 2.78
C VAL A 4 -2.92 -13.96 2.11
N TRP A 5 -3.46 -12.95 2.80
CA TRP A 5 -3.51 -11.59 2.28
C TRP A 5 -2.14 -10.96 2.09
N ARG A 6 -1.21 -11.20 3.02
CA ARG A 6 0.19 -10.76 2.90
C ARG A 6 0.83 -11.32 1.64
N GLU A 7 0.72 -12.63 1.43
CA GLU A 7 1.27 -13.29 0.25
C GLU A 7 0.58 -12.80 -1.04
N ALA A 8 -0.75 -12.68 -1.05
CA ALA A 8 -1.50 -12.20 -2.20
C ALA A 8 -1.08 -10.77 -2.60
N CYS A 9 -0.99 -9.84 -1.66
CA CYS A 9 -0.60 -8.46 -1.93
C CYS A 9 0.85 -8.36 -2.44
N VAL A 10 1.78 -9.10 -1.81
CA VAL A 10 3.18 -9.13 -2.26
C VAL A 10 3.30 -9.71 -3.67
N ASN A 11 2.59 -10.80 -3.96
CA ASN A 11 2.60 -11.42 -5.27
C ASN A 11 1.92 -10.55 -6.33
N ALA A 12 0.85 -9.82 -5.98
CA ALA A 12 0.17 -8.89 -6.88
C ALA A 12 1.10 -7.76 -7.33
N PHE A 13 1.81 -7.11 -6.41
CA PHE A 13 2.78 -6.06 -6.77
C PHE A 13 3.90 -6.59 -7.65
N LYS A 14 4.51 -7.73 -7.30
CA LYS A 14 5.57 -8.35 -8.11
C LYS A 14 5.09 -8.76 -9.50
N THR A 15 3.88 -9.29 -9.60
CA THR A 15 3.29 -9.72 -10.88
C THR A 15 3.03 -8.50 -11.75
N MET A 16 2.43 -7.44 -11.20
CA MET A 16 2.16 -6.21 -11.96
C MET A 16 3.45 -5.55 -12.48
N ASP A 17 4.48 -5.45 -11.64
CA ASP A 17 5.78 -4.89 -12.04
C ASP A 17 6.40 -5.68 -13.21
N ARG A 18 6.33 -7.01 -13.15
CA ARG A 18 6.79 -7.88 -14.23
C ARG A 18 5.97 -7.72 -15.51
N GLU A 19 4.64 -7.67 -15.41
CA GLU A 19 3.74 -7.51 -16.55
C GLU A 19 3.97 -6.17 -17.26
N LEU A 20 4.17 -5.09 -16.50
CA LEU A 20 4.54 -3.78 -17.06
C LEU A 20 5.85 -3.84 -17.86
N GLY A 21 6.83 -4.61 -17.39
CA GLY A 21 8.11 -4.79 -18.08
C GLY A 21 8.02 -5.51 -19.44
N VAL A 22 6.98 -6.32 -19.68
CA VAL A 22 6.81 -7.06 -20.95
C VAL A 22 5.75 -6.45 -21.87
N GLN A 23 4.92 -5.52 -21.37
CA GLN A 23 3.82 -4.95 -22.12
C GLN A 23 4.28 -3.82 -23.05
N ALA A 24 4.62 -4.17 -24.30
CA ALA A 24 5.10 -3.24 -25.33
C ALA A 24 4.16 -2.06 -25.68
N ARG A 25 2.93 -2.04 -25.15
CA ARG A 25 1.94 -0.97 -25.36
C ARG A 25 1.95 0.09 -24.26
N VAL A 26 2.67 -0.15 -23.15
CA VAL A 26 2.75 0.78 -22.03
C VAL A 26 4.18 1.31 -21.98
N ASP A 27 4.34 2.60 -22.25
CA ASP A 27 5.63 3.28 -22.14
C ASP A 27 5.90 3.66 -20.67
N CYS A 28 6.45 2.73 -19.90
CA CYS A 28 6.77 2.94 -18.48
C CYS A 28 8.22 2.59 -18.10
N GLY A 29 9.10 2.32 -19.07
CA GLY A 29 10.47 1.85 -18.80
C GLY A 29 11.37 2.85 -18.06
N PHE A 30 11.00 4.13 -18.07
CA PHE A 30 11.71 5.21 -17.36
C PHE A 30 10.80 6.01 -16.43
N SER A 31 9.55 5.58 -16.25
CA SER A 31 8.64 6.17 -15.26
C SER A 31 8.61 5.30 -14.00
N GLY A 32 8.00 5.83 -12.94
CA GLY A 32 7.81 5.14 -11.69
C GLY A 32 6.49 5.54 -11.07
N THR A 33 5.97 4.71 -10.20
CA THR A 33 4.74 4.99 -9.45
C THR A 33 4.83 4.40 -8.06
N THR A 34 4.08 5.00 -7.15
CA THR A 34 3.79 4.45 -5.83
C THR A 34 2.42 3.77 -5.86
N ALA A 35 2.14 2.91 -4.88
CA ALA A 35 0.84 2.26 -4.78
C ALA A 35 0.43 2.07 -3.32
N VAL A 36 -0.79 2.49 -2.99
CA VAL A 36 -1.49 2.10 -1.78
C VAL A 36 -2.78 1.40 -2.19
N CYS A 37 -2.96 0.15 -1.76
CA CYS A 37 -4.15 -0.64 -2.03
C CYS A 37 -4.89 -0.92 -0.73
N ALA A 38 -6.17 -0.56 -0.68
CA ALA A 38 -7.07 -0.87 0.43
C ALA A 38 -8.11 -1.90 -0.02
N ILE A 39 -8.18 -3.03 0.68
CA ILE A 39 -9.09 -4.13 0.40
C ILE A 39 -10.00 -4.29 1.62
N LYS A 40 -11.31 -4.09 1.42
CA LYS A 40 -12.32 -4.29 2.47
C LYS A 40 -13.06 -5.60 2.22
N GLN A 41 -12.96 -6.54 3.15
CA GLN A 41 -13.68 -7.82 3.10
C GLN A 41 -14.50 -7.99 4.37
N GLY A 42 -15.81 -7.77 4.29
CA GLY A 42 -16.67 -7.77 5.48
C GLY A 42 -16.24 -6.67 6.46
N GLU A 43 -15.87 -7.07 7.67
CA GLU A 43 -15.36 -6.20 8.73
C GLU A 43 -13.84 -5.99 8.67
N ASP A 44 -13.13 -6.78 7.86
CA ASP A 44 -11.68 -6.69 7.73
C ASP A 44 -11.27 -5.62 6.69
N LEU A 45 -10.24 -4.86 7.04
CA LEU A 45 -9.57 -3.91 6.15
C LEU A 45 -8.08 -4.28 6.05
N VAL A 46 -7.65 -4.64 4.84
CA VAL A 46 -6.24 -4.89 4.51
C VAL A 46 -5.69 -3.70 3.75
N VAL A 47 -4.52 -3.20 4.15
CA VAL A 47 -3.82 -2.13 3.43
C VAL A 47 -2.42 -2.60 3.05
N ALA A 48 -2.08 -2.47 1.77
CA ALA A 48 -0.76 -2.77 1.23
C ALA A 48 -0.14 -1.48 0.66
N ASN A 49 1.10 -1.18 1.04
CA ASN A 49 1.83 0.02 0.62
C ASN A 49 3.12 -0.33 -0.13
N LEU A 50 3.39 0.40 -1.20
CA LEU A 50 4.64 0.41 -1.95
C LEU A 50 4.96 1.87 -2.33
N GLY A 51 6.01 2.41 -1.72
CA GLY A 51 6.42 3.80 -1.84
C GLY A 51 5.97 4.68 -0.67
N ASP A 52 5.94 5.99 -0.92
CA ASP A 52 5.81 7.02 0.10
C ASP A 52 4.41 7.65 0.18
N SER A 53 3.44 7.03 -0.48
CA SER A 53 2.02 7.39 -0.39
C SER A 53 1.43 6.94 0.95
N THR A 54 0.48 7.73 1.46
CA THR A 54 -0.06 7.55 2.82
C THR A 54 -1.55 7.23 2.79
N ALA A 55 -1.99 6.18 3.51
CA ALA A 55 -3.39 5.97 3.85
C ALA A 55 -3.68 6.36 5.29
N VAL A 56 -4.81 7.04 5.50
CA VAL A 56 -5.29 7.50 6.80
C VAL A 56 -6.74 7.08 6.98
N LEU A 57 -7.06 6.41 8.08
CA LEU A 57 -8.41 6.09 8.51
C LEU A 57 -8.89 7.16 9.49
N VAL A 58 -10.10 7.68 9.27
CA VAL A 58 -10.75 8.58 10.21
C VAL A 58 -11.84 7.81 10.95
N THR A 59 -11.76 7.79 12.28
CA THR A 59 -12.77 7.20 13.16
C THR A 59 -13.39 8.28 14.03
N VAL A 60 -14.64 8.08 14.45
CA VAL A 60 -15.27 8.93 15.47
C VAL A 60 -14.90 8.38 16.84
N SER A 61 -14.35 9.21 17.73
CA SER A 61 -14.08 8.85 19.11
C SER A 61 -15.36 8.70 19.92
N GLU A 62 -15.27 8.11 21.10
CA GLU A 62 -16.38 8.02 22.06
C GLU A 62 -16.96 9.40 22.42
N THR A 63 -16.12 10.43 22.35
CA THR A 63 -16.47 11.83 22.61
C THR A 63 -17.03 12.57 21.39
N GLY A 64 -17.24 11.89 20.27
CA GLY A 64 -17.79 12.46 19.03
C GLY A 64 -16.80 13.24 18.17
N TYR A 65 -15.52 13.29 18.54
CA TYR A 65 -14.48 13.96 17.76
C TYR A 65 -13.87 13.04 16.70
N LEU A 66 -13.39 13.61 15.60
CA LEU A 66 -12.68 12.85 14.58
C LEU A 66 -11.25 12.52 15.05
N LYS A 67 -10.87 11.26 14.93
CA LYS A 67 -9.52 10.75 15.19
C LYS A 67 -8.94 10.19 13.89
N ALA A 68 -7.82 10.76 13.44
CA ALA A 68 -7.08 10.26 12.28
C ALA A 68 -6.06 9.20 12.73
N MET A 69 -6.00 8.08 12.02
CA MET A 69 -5.06 6.98 12.24
C MET A 69 -4.37 6.65 10.92
N GLN A 70 -3.05 6.83 10.88
CA GLN A 70 -2.26 6.46 9.72
C GLN A 70 -2.14 4.93 9.63
N LEU A 71 -2.49 4.38 8.46
CA LEU A 71 -2.51 2.93 8.21
C LEU A 71 -1.23 2.43 7.51
N THR A 72 -0.45 3.31 6.92
CA THR A 72 0.78 2.96 6.18
C THR A 72 1.99 3.70 6.72
N THR A 73 3.16 3.09 6.66
CA THR A 73 4.44 3.79 6.87
C THR A 73 4.98 4.22 5.52
N ASP A 74 5.24 5.52 5.35
CA ASP A 74 5.86 6.06 4.14
C ASP A 74 7.27 5.47 3.96
N GLN A 75 7.56 4.91 2.79
CA GLN A 75 8.88 4.35 2.49
C GLN A 75 9.83 5.46 2.06
N LYS A 76 10.34 6.21 3.05
CA LYS A 76 11.27 7.34 2.85
C LYS A 76 12.65 7.02 3.47
N PRO A 77 13.76 7.56 2.93
CA PRO A 77 15.11 7.26 3.42
C PRO A 77 15.37 7.63 4.89
N ASN A 78 14.58 8.56 5.46
CA ASN A 78 14.70 8.97 6.86
C ASN A 78 13.98 8.04 7.84
N VAL A 79 13.28 7.00 7.36
CA VAL A 79 12.63 6.00 8.21
C VAL A 79 13.64 4.89 8.53
N PRO A 80 14.04 4.66 9.79
CA PRO A 80 15.13 3.75 10.14
C PRO A 80 14.98 2.30 9.65
N ARG A 81 13.75 1.83 9.44
CA ARG A 81 13.47 0.49 8.95
C ARG A 81 13.58 0.35 7.42
N GLU A 82 13.53 1.47 6.71
CA GLU A 82 13.59 1.58 5.26
C GLU A 82 14.97 2.06 4.78
N SER A 83 15.79 2.59 5.69
CA SER A 83 17.19 2.90 5.44
C SER A 83 18.07 1.67 5.55
N SER A 84 18.99 1.51 4.58
CA SER A 84 20.03 0.47 4.55
C SER A 84 21.01 0.53 5.72
#